data_AF-A0A6P0NHK1-F1
#
_entry.id   AF-A0A6P0NHK1-F1
#
_cell.length_a   1.000
_cell.length_b   1.000
_cell.length_c   1.000
_cell.angle_alpha   90.00
_cell.angle_beta   90.00
_cell.angle_gamma   90.00
#
_symmetry.space_group_name_H-M   'P 1'
#
loop_
_entity.id
_entity.type
_entity.pdbx_description
1 polymer ?
#
loop_
_entity_poly.entity_id
_entity_poly.type
_entity_poly.pdbx_seq_one_letter_code
_entity_poly.pdbx_strand_id
1 'polypeptide(L)'
;VNVDSEAINHELEKHNLNDFMEVKFGFAPSYKFDELKDLKLTVKNKSNDNPVHIEIDWDKSIITDLGNNARPMVWVNSGDMEEAPKSQDLGKIRPGQKCDFKLSDEKIKNALFPVKELKKAIKNGGKFNLQLLFNIFEPNTGKRRSCYLPCRFTPIKVHWTQAIVLALQPK
;
A
#
# COMPACT_ATOMS: atom_id res chain seq x y z
N VAL A 1 2.91 -11.88 -3.71
CA VAL A 1 1.60 -11.34 -3.30
C VAL A 1 1.02 -10.64 -4.50
N ASN A 2 -0.26 -10.84 -4.81
CA ASN A 2 -0.91 -10.17 -5.93
C ASN A 2 -1.84 -9.07 -5.39
N VAL A 3 -1.81 -7.90 -6.01
CA VAL A 3 -2.74 -6.80 -5.76
C VAL A 3 -3.80 -6.78 -6.85
N ASP A 4 -5.04 -6.47 -6.46
CA ASP A 4 -6.15 -6.26 -7.40
C ASP A 4 -6.09 -4.85 -8.00
N SER A 5 -5.19 -4.65 -8.97
CA SER A 5 -4.96 -3.34 -9.61
C SER A 5 -6.19 -2.83 -10.37
N GLU A 6 -7.00 -3.73 -10.92
CA GLU A 6 -8.23 -3.36 -11.63
C GLU A 6 -9.26 -2.77 -10.67
N ALA A 7 -9.46 -3.40 -9.50
CA ALA A 7 -10.34 -2.85 -8.48
C ALA A 7 -9.85 -1.50 -7.95
N ILE A 8 -8.53 -1.31 -7.79
CA ILE A 8 -7.97 0.00 -7.40
C ILE A 8 -8.31 1.05 -8.46
N ASN A 9 -8.04 0.78 -9.74
CA ASN A 9 -8.33 1.72 -10.82
C ASN A 9 -9.82 2.05 -10.90
N HIS A 10 -10.69 1.05 -10.72
CA HIS A 10 -12.14 1.25 -10.70
C HIS A 10 -12.58 2.19 -9.55
N GLU A 11 -12.03 2.03 -8.35
CA GLU A 11 -12.33 2.94 -7.23
C GLU A 11 -11.78 4.36 -7.48
N LEU A 12 -10.59 4.48 -8.09
CA LEU A 12 -10.04 5.78 -8.50
C LEU A 12 -10.95 6.48 -9.53
N GLU A 13 -11.49 5.74 -10.50
CA GLU A 13 -12.43 6.25 -11.50
C GLU A 13 -13.76 6.67 -10.87
N LYS A 14 -14.33 5.82 -10.02
CA LYS A 14 -15.58 6.08 -9.28
C LYS A 14 -15.50 7.36 -8.44
N HIS A 15 -14.32 7.68 -7.91
CA HIS A 15 -14.08 8.91 -7.15
C HIS A 15 -13.59 10.09 -8.01
N ASN A 16 -13.51 9.94 -9.34
CA ASN A 16 -12.97 10.94 -10.28
C ASN A 16 -11.56 11.40 -9.89
N LEU A 17 -10.68 10.43 -9.63
CA LEU A 17 -9.28 10.62 -9.23
C LEU A 17 -8.31 10.15 -10.30
N ASN A 18 -8.73 9.22 -11.17
CA ASN A 18 -7.83 8.58 -12.14
C ASN A 18 -7.20 9.58 -13.12
N ASP A 19 -7.79 10.75 -13.34
CA ASP A 19 -7.20 11.78 -14.21
C ASP A 19 -5.92 12.38 -13.64
N PHE A 20 -5.83 12.54 -12.30
CA PHE A 20 -4.73 13.25 -11.65
C PHE A 20 -3.99 12.42 -10.59
N MET A 21 -4.43 11.22 -10.26
CA MET A 21 -3.80 10.36 -9.26
C MET A 21 -3.56 8.96 -9.83
N GLU A 22 -2.42 8.38 -9.49
CA GLU A 22 -2.06 7.00 -9.81
C GLU A 22 -1.50 6.34 -8.53
N VAL A 23 -2.00 5.15 -8.21
CA VAL A 23 -1.62 4.38 -7.03
C VAL A 23 -1.12 3.01 -7.47
N LYS A 24 0.08 2.63 -7.02
CA LYS A 24 0.71 1.35 -7.37
C LYS A 24 1.32 0.68 -6.15
N PHE A 25 1.32 -0.65 -6.14
CA PHE A 25 2.01 -1.45 -5.12
C PHE A 25 3.16 -2.23 -5.74
N GLY A 26 4.32 -2.19 -5.08
CA GLY A 26 5.52 -2.92 -5.45
C GLY A 26 5.75 -4.13 -4.55
N PHE A 27 6.02 -5.28 -5.14
CA PHE A 27 6.33 -6.52 -4.43
C PHE A 27 7.64 -7.12 -4.91
N ALA A 28 8.38 -7.75 -3.99
CA ALA A 28 9.45 -8.65 -4.37
C ALA A 28 8.87 -9.86 -5.12
N PRO A 29 9.65 -10.48 -6.03
CA PRO A 29 9.16 -11.62 -6.81
C PRO A 29 8.74 -12.81 -5.93
N SER A 30 9.39 -12.99 -4.79
CA SER A 30 9.02 -13.97 -3.77
C SER A 30 9.46 -13.51 -2.38
N TYR A 31 8.88 -14.14 -1.37
CA TYR A 31 9.16 -13.88 0.04
C TYR A 31 9.25 -15.23 0.77
N LYS A 32 10.18 -15.38 1.72
CA LYS A 32 9.96 -16.37 2.78
C LYS A 32 8.80 -15.91 3.67
N PHE A 33 8.17 -16.85 4.36
CA PHE A 33 6.93 -16.57 5.11
C PHE A 33 7.07 -15.47 6.17
N ASP A 34 8.25 -15.30 6.74
CA ASP A 34 8.62 -14.34 7.79
C ASP A 34 9.28 -13.06 7.24
N GLU A 35 9.45 -12.95 5.93
CA GLU A 35 10.15 -11.84 5.28
C GLU A 35 9.20 -10.78 4.69
N LEU A 36 7.88 -11.05 4.62
CA LEU A 36 6.90 -10.03 4.23
C LEU A 36 6.61 -9.09 5.41
N LYS A 37 7.46 -8.07 5.54
CA LYS A 37 7.42 -7.08 6.63
C LYS A 37 6.86 -5.72 6.22
N ASP A 38 6.85 -5.44 4.91
CA ASP A 38 6.38 -4.18 4.36
C ASP A 38 5.62 -4.33 3.04
N LEU A 39 4.84 -3.30 2.74
CA LEU A 39 4.23 -3.06 1.43
C LEU A 39 4.86 -1.79 0.84
N LYS A 40 5.34 -1.87 -0.40
CA LYS A 40 5.81 -0.67 -1.12
C LYS A 40 4.62 -0.04 -1.83
N LEU A 41 4.29 1.19 -1.47
CA LEU A 41 3.24 2.00 -2.09
C LEU A 41 3.89 3.13 -2.88
N THR A 42 3.48 3.30 -4.13
CA THR A 42 3.83 4.46 -4.95
C THR A 42 2.55 5.24 -5.22
N VAL A 43 2.57 6.54 -4.94
CA VAL A 43 1.50 7.46 -5.34
C VAL A 43 2.09 8.56 -6.21
N LYS A 44 1.50 8.76 -7.39
CA LYS A 44 1.88 9.81 -8.32
C LYS A 44 0.73 10.78 -8.49
N ASN A 45 1.03 12.05 -8.29
CA ASN A 45 0.15 13.16 -8.62
C ASN A 45 0.50 13.65 -10.03
N LYS A 46 -0.44 13.46 -10.95
CA LYS A 46 -0.34 13.81 -12.38
C LYS A 46 -0.86 15.22 -12.66
N SER A 47 -1.41 15.92 -11.65
CA SER A 47 -1.83 17.31 -11.84
C SER A 47 -0.61 18.20 -12.05
N ASN A 48 -0.62 19.02 -13.11
CA ASN A 48 0.39 20.04 -13.39
C ASN A 48 -0.30 21.40 -13.55
N ASP A 49 -1.09 21.56 -14.62
CA ASP A 49 -1.67 22.86 -14.99
C ASP A 49 -2.85 23.28 -14.09
N ASN A 50 -3.62 22.30 -13.60
CA ASN A 50 -4.67 22.48 -12.60
C ASN A 50 -4.25 21.79 -11.30
N PRO A 51 -3.45 22.46 -10.45
CA PRO A 51 -2.79 21.80 -9.33
C PRO A 51 -3.80 21.26 -8.33
N VAL A 52 -3.74 19.97 -8.05
CA VAL A 52 -4.51 19.31 -6.99
C VAL A 52 -3.54 18.90 -5.91
N HIS A 53 -3.82 19.24 -4.65
CA HIS A 53 -3.05 18.77 -3.52
C HIS A 53 -3.62 17.45 -3.02
N ILE A 54 -2.75 16.45 -2.87
CA ILE A 54 -3.11 15.11 -2.38
C ILE A 54 -2.35 14.88 -1.08
N GLU A 55 -3.07 14.43 -0.06
CA GLU A 55 -2.52 14.08 1.24
C GLU A 55 -3.03 12.70 1.65
N ILE A 56 -2.15 11.88 2.21
CA ILE A 56 -2.54 10.60 2.84
C ILE A 56 -2.65 10.82 4.35
N ASP A 57 -3.80 10.48 4.90
CA ASP A 57 -4.07 10.48 6.35
C ASP A 57 -3.74 9.09 6.90
N TRP A 58 -2.51 8.95 7.41
CA TRP A 58 -1.97 7.69 7.90
C TRP A 58 -2.66 7.22 9.17
N ASP A 59 -3.04 8.15 10.06
CA ASP A 59 -3.74 7.84 11.32
C ASP A 59 -5.11 7.19 11.08
N LYS A 60 -5.73 7.47 9.91
CA LYS A 60 -6.99 6.85 9.48
C LYS A 60 -6.81 5.75 8.43
N SER A 61 -5.57 5.39 8.11
CA SER A 61 -5.27 4.30 7.20
C SER A 61 -5.06 3.00 7.99
N ILE A 62 -5.65 1.91 7.51
CA ILE A 62 -5.68 0.63 8.25
C ILE A 62 -5.34 -0.55 7.35
N ILE A 63 -4.78 -1.60 7.93
CA ILE A 63 -4.64 -2.91 7.29
C ILE A 63 -5.41 -3.95 8.08
N THR A 64 -6.21 -4.75 7.38
CA THR A 64 -6.82 -5.92 7.98
C THR A 64 -5.81 -7.06 7.94
N ASP A 65 -5.65 -7.78 9.04
CA ASP A 65 -4.93 -9.05 9.02
C ASP A 65 -5.70 -10.15 8.26
N LEU A 66 -5.09 -11.32 8.11
CA LEU A 66 -5.69 -12.50 7.48
C LEU A 66 -6.80 -13.16 8.33
N GLY A 67 -7.05 -12.63 9.53
CA GLY A 67 -8.16 -12.95 10.43
C GLY A 67 -9.24 -11.87 10.49
N ASN A 68 -9.17 -10.83 9.63
CA ASN A 68 -10.04 -9.65 9.59
C ASN A 68 -9.93 -8.67 10.76
N ASN A 69 -8.87 -8.74 11.58
CA ASN A 69 -8.61 -7.71 12.58
C ASN A 69 -7.96 -6.49 11.91
N ALA A 70 -8.54 -5.31 12.11
CA ALA A 70 -7.96 -4.07 11.63
C ALA A 70 -6.83 -3.61 12.56
N ARG A 71 -5.71 -3.19 11.97
CA ARG A 71 -4.57 -2.57 12.67
C ARG A 71 -4.20 -1.27 11.97
N PRO A 72 -3.68 -0.26 12.71
CA PRO A 72 -3.15 0.94 12.11
C PRO A 72 -2.08 0.62 11.07
N MET A 73 -2.11 1.33 9.95
CA MET A 73 -1.02 1.30 8.97
C MET A 73 -0.11 2.49 9.23
N VAL A 74 1.20 2.25 9.32
CA VAL A 74 2.20 3.30 9.44
C VAL A 74 3.12 3.29 8.23
N TRP A 75 3.58 4.46 7.82
CA TRP A 75 4.68 4.55 6.86
C TRP A 75 6.00 4.63 7.63
N VAL A 76 7.07 4.05 7.07
CA VAL A 76 8.40 4.00 7.71
C VAL A 76 9.44 4.75 6.89
N ASN A 77 10.23 5.60 7.57
CA ASN A 77 11.22 6.47 6.96
C ASN A 77 12.51 5.70 6.62
N SER A 78 12.65 5.30 5.35
CA SER A 78 13.87 4.77 4.70
C SER A 78 14.50 3.47 5.27
N GLY A 79 15.29 2.81 4.42
CA GLY A 79 16.23 1.70 4.69
C GLY A 79 15.80 0.60 5.66
N ASP A 80 15.89 0.91 6.95
CA ASP A 80 16.22 -0.05 7.99
C ASP A 80 15.02 -0.47 8.85
N MET A 81 13.82 0.10 8.60
CA MET A 81 12.60 -0.27 9.31
C MET A 81 12.79 -0.27 10.84
N GLU A 82 13.43 0.78 11.36
CA GLU A 82 13.78 0.82 12.78
C GLU A 82 12.64 1.39 13.63
N GLU A 83 12.04 2.50 13.18
CA GLU A 83 11.03 3.22 13.94
C GLU A 83 9.97 3.87 13.03
N ALA A 84 8.75 4.00 13.55
CA ALA A 84 7.75 4.85 12.93
C ALA A 84 8.22 6.31 13.04
N PRO A 85 8.03 7.15 12.00
CA PRO A 85 8.18 8.59 12.12
C PRO A 85 7.51 9.12 13.39
N LYS A 86 8.24 9.93 14.17
CA LYS A 86 7.77 10.52 15.45
C LYS A 86 6.49 11.36 15.31
N SER A 87 6.23 11.88 14.10
CA SER A 87 4.95 12.42 13.66
C SER A 87 4.63 11.72 12.34
N GLN A 88 3.45 11.11 12.23
CA GLN A 88 2.91 10.71 10.93
C GLN A 88 2.42 11.98 10.23
N ASP A 89 3.35 12.84 9.79
CA ASP A 89 2.98 13.98 8.98
C ASP A 89 2.18 13.49 7.76
N LEU A 90 1.14 14.24 7.40
CA LEU A 90 0.32 13.94 6.24
C LEU A 90 1.22 13.67 5.04
N GLY A 91 0.98 12.54 4.36
CA GLY A 91 1.72 12.16 3.15
C GLY A 91 1.41 13.12 2.01
N LYS A 92 2.03 14.31 2.02
CA LYS A 92 1.80 15.37 1.05
C LYS A 92 2.47 15.02 -0.28
N ILE A 93 1.66 14.92 -1.33
CA ILE A 93 2.11 14.62 -2.69
C ILE A 93 1.75 15.83 -3.56
N ARG A 94 2.75 16.67 -3.84
CA ARG A 94 2.57 17.91 -4.61
C ARG A 94 2.19 17.62 -6.07
N PRO A 95 1.59 18.58 -6.79
CA PRO A 95 1.40 18.50 -8.24
C PRO A 95 2.70 18.07 -8.95
N GLY A 96 2.58 17.14 -9.90
CA GLY A 96 3.69 16.53 -10.65
C GLY A 96 4.58 15.56 -9.86
N GLN A 97 4.39 15.42 -8.54
CA GLN A 97 5.27 14.63 -7.69
C GLN A 97 4.90 13.14 -7.73
N LYS A 98 5.94 12.30 -7.68
CA LYS A 98 5.84 10.88 -7.34
C LYS A 98 6.44 10.66 -5.96
N CYS A 99 5.71 10.02 -5.06
CA CYS A 99 6.17 9.63 -3.73
C CYS A 99 6.15 8.10 -3.60
N ASP A 100 7.22 7.55 -3.05
CA ASP A 100 7.34 6.14 -2.72
C ASP A 100 7.35 5.99 -1.19
N PHE A 101 6.48 5.12 -0.68
CA PHE A 101 6.28 4.85 0.74
C PHE A 101 6.53 3.38 1.03
N LYS A 102 7.20 3.10 2.14
CA LYS A 102 7.30 1.76 2.71
C LYS A 102 6.32 1.69 3.88
N LEU A 103 5.40 0.74 3.84
CA LEU A 103 4.29 0.66 4.77
C LEU A 103 4.43 -0.59 5.64
N SER A 104 4.24 -0.45 6.95
CA SER A 104 4.21 -1.57 7.90
C SER A 104 3.11 -1.36 8.94
N ASP A 105 2.86 -2.37 9.77
CA ASP A 105 2.06 -2.14 10.99
C ASP A 105 2.95 -1.53 12.09
N GLU A 106 2.37 -1.24 13.25
CA GLU A 106 3.10 -0.70 14.39
C GLU A 106 4.26 -1.60 14.87
N LYS A 107 4.30 -2.86 14.42
CA LYS A 107 5.34 -3.85 14.71
C LYS A 107 6.35 -3.94 13.56
N ILE A 108 6.90 -2.80 13.16
CA ILE A 108 7.74 -2.56 11.97
C ILE A 108 8.83 -3.64 11.68
N LYS A 109 9.42 -4.26 12.71
CA LYS A 109 10.47 -5.30 12.54
C LYS A 109 9.94 -6.72 12.30
N ASN A 110 8.66 -6.93 12.56
CA ASN A 110 7.99 -8.22 12.47
C ASN A 110 7.38 -8.42 11.08
N ALA A 111 7.09 -9.68 10.76
CA ALA A 111 6.28 -9.98 9.59
C ALA A 111 4.86 -9.40 9.78
N LEU A 112 4.29 -8.88 8.69
CA LEU A 112 2.94 -8.30 8.69
C LEU A 112 1.88 -9.31 9.16
N PHE A 113 2.12 -10.60 8.91
CA PHE A 113 1.21 -11.68 9.27
C PHE A 113 1.96 -12.83 9.94
N PRO A 114 1.37 -13.47 10.96
CA PRO A 114 1.88 -14.72 11.49
C PRO A 114 1.99 -15.80 10.40
N VAL A 115 3.10 -16.54 10.37
CA VAL A 115 3.35 -17.60 9.36
C VAL A 115 2.21 -18.62 9.28
N LYS A 116 1.62 -18.98 10.42
CA LYS A 116 0.50 -19.94 10.50
C LYS A 116 -0.74 -19.42 9.77
N GLU A 117 -1.07 -18.14 9.94
CA GLU A 117 -2.21 -17.50 9.29
C GLU A 117 -1.96 -17.30 7.80
N LEU A 118 -0.75 -16.90 7.43
CA LEU A 118 -0.33 -16.76 6.03
C LEU A 118 -0.45 -18.10 5.28
N LYS A 119 0.03 -19.20 5.86
CA LYS A 119 -0.13 -20.54 5.28
C LYS A 119 -1.60 -20.95 5.14
N LYS A 120 -2.43 -20.66 6.14
CA LYS A 120 -3.88 -20.95 6.10
C LYS A 120 -4.57 -20.14 5.02
N ALA A 121 -4.27 -18.85 4.90
CA ALA A 121 -4.82 -17.97 3.88
C ALA A 121 -4.45 -18.45 2.46
N ILE A 122 -3.19 -18.79 2.23
CA ILE A 122 -2.74 -19.32 0.92
C ILE A 122 -3.50 -20.59 0.56
N LYS A 123 -3.75 -21.50 1.52
CA LYS A 123 -4.49 -22.75 1.28
C LYS A 123 -5.98 -22.50 0.99
N ASN A 124 -6.57 -21.51 1.65
CA ASN A 124 -8.02 -21.27 1.63
C ASN A 124 -8.44 -20.11 0.71
N GLY A 125 -7.52 -19.50 -0.04
CA GLY A 125 -7.79 -18.31 -0.84
C GLY A 125 -8.09 -17.05 0.00
N GLY A 126 -7.56 -16.98 1.22
CA GLY A 126 -7.69 -15.84 2.11
C GLY A 126 -7.06 -14.58 1.52
N LYS A 127 -7.58 -13.41 1.91
CA LYS A 127 -7.18 -12.10 1.42
C LYS A 127 -6.96 -11.15 2.58
N PHE A 128 -6.18 -10.11 2.37
CA PHE A 128 -6.08 -8.97 3.29
C PHE A 128 -6.32 -7.67 2.53
N ASN A 129 -6.74 -6.63 3.24
CA ASN A 129 -7.05 -5.34 2.66
C ASN A 129 -6.23 -4.24 3.36
N LEU A 130 -5.76 -3.28 2.58
CA LEU A 130 -5.29 -1.98 3.05
C LEU A 130 -6.35 -0.95 2.68
N GLN A 131 -6.73 -0.10 3.60
CA GLN A 131 -7.63 1.02 3.36
C GLN A 131 -6.86 2.30 3.61
N LEU A 132 -6.63 3.08 2.55
CA LEU A 132 -5.93 4.36 2.61
C LEU A 132 -6.94 5.50 2.59
N LEU A 133 -6.80 6.48 3.47
CA LEU A 133 -7.58 7.72 3.38
C LEU A 133 -6.78 8.79 2.64
N PHE A 134 -7.32 9.24 1.51
CA PHE A 134 -6.79 10.38 0.78
C PHE A 134 -7.63 11.61 1.06
N ASN A 135 -6.97 12.72 1.40
CA ASN A 135 -7.54 14.06 1.43
C ASN A 135 -7.07 14.81 0.18
N ILE A 136 -8.02 15.43 -0.52
CA ILE A 136 -7.79 16.10 -1.80
C ILE A 136 -8.29 17.53 -1.69
N PHE A 137 -7.43 18.46 -2.10
CA PHE A 137 -7.73 19.88 -2.10
C PHE A 137 -7.43 20.52 -3.47
N GLU A 138 -8.45 21.16 -4.04
CA GLU A 138 -8.37 21.92 -5.27
C GLU A 138 -8.31 23.42 -4.92
N PRO A 139 -7.14 24.08 -5.03
CA PRO A 139 -6.96 25.47 -4.60
C PRO A 139 -7.77 26.45 -5.44
N ASN A 140 -7.92 26.18 -6.75
CA ASN A 140 -8.64 27.07 -7.67
C ASN A 140 -10.14 27.16 -7.37
N THR A 141 -10.74 26.07 -6.88
CA THR A 141 -12.17 25.98 -6.56
C THR A 141 -12.44 26.06 -5.07
N GLY A 142 -11.41 25.94 -4.24
CA GLY A 142 -11.52 25.78 -2.78
C GLY A 142 -12.10 24.42 -2.35
N LYS A 143 -12.36 23.51 -3.29
CA LYS A 143 -13.05 22.24 -3.02
C LYS A 143 -12.15 21.30 -2.23
N ARG A 144 -12.71 20.71 -1.19
CA ARG A 144 -12.09 19.67 -0.36
C ARG A 144 -12.92 18.41 -0.39
N ARG A 145 -12.26 17.26 -0.50
CA ARG A 145 -12.91 15.95 -0.40
C ARG A 145 -11.96 14.94 0.20
N SER A 146 -12.53 13.93 0.83
CA SER A 146 -11.80 12.78 1.34
C SER A 146 -12.39 11.51 0.75
N CYS A 147 -11.55 10.52 0.45
CA CYS A 147 -11.98 9.23 -0.08
C CYS A 147 -11.13 8.11 0.50
N TYR A 148 -11.80 7.01 0.84
CA TYR A 148 -11.12 5.78 1.20
C TYR A 148 -10.85 4.96 -0.06
N LEU A 149 -9.60 4.56 -0.25
CA LEU A 149 -9.20 3.63 -1.30
C LEU A 149 -8.97 2.25 -0.69
N PRO A 150 -9.88 1.28 -0.89
CA PRO A 150 -9.64 -0.09 -0.52
C PRO A 150 -8.70 -0.76 -1.52
N CYS A 151 -7.64 -1.38 -1.02
CA CYS A 151 -6.66 -2.12 -1.80
C CYS A 151 -6.63 -3.57 -1.30
N ARG A 152 -7.01 -4.51 -2.16
CA ARG A 152 -7.11 -5.93 -1.80
C ARG A 152 -5.91 -6.71 -2.30
N PHE A 153 -5.39 -7.58 -1.43
CA PHE A 153 -4.23 -8.41 -1.71
C PHE A 153 -4.51 -9.88 -1.48
N THR A 154 -3.90 -10.69 -2.33
CA THR A 154 -3.96 -12.16 -2.25
C THR A 154 -2.55 -12.72 -2.07
N PRO A 155 -2.24 -13.35 -0.93
CA PRO A 155 -1.01 -14.12 -0.80
C PRO A 155 -1.11 -15.40 -1.64
N ILE A 156 -0.10 -15.66 -2.45
CA ILE A 156 -0.03 -16.83 -3.33
C ILE A 156 1.24 -17.62 -3.06
N LYS A 157 1.15 -18.94 -3.15
CA LYS A 157 2.34 -19.80 -3.15
C LYS A 157 2.94 -19.81 -4.55
N VAL A 158 4.21 -19.45 -4.67
CA VAL A 158 4.96 -19.60 -5.92
C VAL A 158 5.27 -21.08 -6.11
N HIS A 159 5.11 -21.59 -7.33
CA HIS A 159 5.47 -22.97 -7.67
C HIS A 159 6.99 -23.16 -7.56
N TRP A 160 7.45 -24.35 -7.17
CA TRP A 160 8.87 -24.58 -6.87
C TRP A 160 9.80 -24.28 -8.05
N THR A 161 9.38 -24.59 -9.28
CA THR A 161 10.15 -24.28 -10.51
C THR A 161 10.34 -22.78 -10.70
N GLN A 162 9.28 -21.99 -10.50
CA GLN A 162 9.34 -20.53 -10.56
C GLN A 162 10.20 -19.97 -9.41
N ALA A 163 10.07 -20.55 -8.21
CA ALA A 163 10.87 -20.14 -7.05
C ALA A 163 12.38 -20.35 -7.27
N ILE A 164 12.78 -21.46 -7.92
CA ILE A 164 14.18 -21.70 -8.30
C ILE A 164 14.68 -20.67 -9.29
N VAL A 165 13.90 -20.38 -10.35
CA VAL A 165 14.28 -19.36 -11.34
C VAL A 165 14.49 -18.00 -10.66
N LEU A 166 13.58 -17.61 -9.76
CA LEU A 166 13.70 -16.36 -8.99
C LEU A 166 14.90 -16.37 -8.03
N ALA A 167 15.25 -17.51 -7.45
CA ALA A 167 16.40 -17.63 -6.55
C ALA A 167 17.75 -17.54 -7.30
N LEU A 168 17.77 -17.85 -8.59
CA LEU A 168 18.97 -17.82 -9.43
C LEU A 168 19.17 -16.48 -10.18
N GLN A 169 18.19 -15.56 -10.14
CA GLN A 169 18.36 -14.23 -10.72
C GLN A 169 19.33 -13.39 -9.88
N PRO A 170 20.30 -12.69 -10.50
CA PRO A 170 21.17 -11.76 -9.77
C PRO A 170 20.33 -10.65 -9.13
N LYS A 171 20.62 -10.34 -7.86
CA LYS A 171 19.92 -9.33 -7.06
C LYS A 171 20.39 -7.92 -7.35
#